data_AF-A0A7J2HTU6-F1
#
_entry.id   AF-A0A7J2HTU6-F1
#
_cell.length_a   1.000
_cell.length_b   1.000
_cell.length_c   1.000
_cell.angle_alpha   90.00
_cell.angle_beta   90.00
_cell.angle_gamma   90.00
#
_symmetry.space_group_name_H-M   'P 1'
#
loop_
_entity.id
_entity.type
_entity.pdbx_description
1 polymer ?
#
loop_
_entity_poly.entity_id
_entity_poly.type
_entity_poly.pdbx_seq_one_letter_code
_entity_poly.pdbx_strand_id
1 'polypeptide(L)'
;MSPTYKWLGGIGYILSFIPYVNFVSSILIAVAWILMGKDTREKVFTVLGILMIALFAAGIALVVTIFTSVFMMIPMGGMGPSAEFFERIGPLVGTLIAVGGIILGLVIAVFILDIIAHFRAAKIFDNKWFKLGGWLRIGEIIALVIAIPLIIISIPSSGLGGLPSAPGAPGFPMEILLSILWPLAIFLIVALLATIFSIVAFFTIPEEEETGRQSAFEVEF
;
A
#
# COMPACT_ATOMS: atom_id res chain seq x y z
N MET A 1 14.46 26.79 7.80
CA MET A 1 14.40 25.41 8.37
C MET A 1 13.77 24.48 7.34
N SER A 2 14.34 23.31 7.06
CA SER A 2 13.80 22.39 6.04
C SER A 2 12.39 21.91 6.43
N PRO A 3 11.41 21.82 5.51
CA PRO A 3 10.06 21.40 5.85
C PRO A 3 10.02 20.00 6.47
N THR A 4 9.35 19.82 7.61
CA THR A 4 9.33 18.53 8.33
C THR A 4 8.76 17.38 7.51
N TYR A 5 7.75 17.66 6.67
CA TYR A 5 7.13 16.64 5.80
C TYR A 5 8.10 16.08 4.74
N LYS A 6 9.15 16.83 4.37
CA LYS A 6 10.25 16.38 3.49
C LYS A 6 10.91 15.12 4.07
N TRP A 7 11.31 15.22 5.33
CA TRP A 7 11.99 14.14 6.06
C TRP A 7 11.05 13.00 6.43
N LEU A 8 9.86 13.32 6.94
CA LEU A 8 8.88 12.30 7.33
C LEU A 8 8.45 11.45 6.12
N GLY A 9 8.19 12.08 4.97
CA GLY A 9 7.82 11.36 3.76
C GLY A 9 8.98 10.54 3.22
N GLY A 10 10.17 11.15 3.07
CA GLY A 10 11.36 10.45 2.54
C GLY A 10 11.76 9.24 3.40
N ILE A 11 11.90 9.42 4.71
CA ILE A 11 12.20 8.34 5.65
C ILE A 11 11.04 7.34 5.68
N GLY A 12 9.81 7.82 5.71
CA GLY A 12 8.60 6.99 5.68
C GLY A 12 8.64 6.01 4.51
N TYR A 13 8.88 6.48 3.28
CA TYR A 13 8.98 5.60 2.11
C TYR A 13 10.18 4.65 2.17
N ILE A 14 11.33 5.06 2.72
CA ILE A 14 12.49 4.14 2.92
C ILE A 14 12.11 3.00 3.86
N LEU A 15 11.48 3.32 5.00
CA LEU A 15 11.10 2.33 6.00
C LEU A 15 10.04 1.34 5.47
N SER A 16 9.36 1.66 4.37
CA SER A 16 8.39 0.74 3.75
C SER A 16 9.05 -0.53 3.21
N PHE A 17 10.35 -0.49 2.90
CA PHE A 17 11.13 -1.64 2.46
C PHE A 17 11.60 -2.56 3.58
N ILE A 18 11.53 -2.12 4.84
CA ILE A 18 12.03 -2.88 5.98
C ILE A 18 10.86 -3.66 6.60
N PRO A 19 10.85 -5.00 6.52
CA PRO A 19 9.85 -5.81 7.17
C PRO A 19 9.80 -5.50 8.67
N TYR A 20 8.61 -5.61 9.27
CA TYR A 20 8.34 -5.30 10.68
C TYR A 20 8.47 -3.82 11.09
N VAL A 21 9.12 -2.96 10.30
CA VAL A 21 9.17 -1.50 10.54
C VAL A 21 8.21 -0.75 9.61
N ASN A 22 7.72 -1.40 8.56
CA ASN A 22 6.76 -0.87 7.61
C ASN A 22 5.45 -0.34 8.24
N PHE A 23 5.06 -0.79 9.44
CA PHE A 23 3.92 -0.20 10.14
C PHE A 23 4.19 1.26 10.54
N VAL A 24 5.43 1.58 10.97
CA VAL A 24 5.86 2.96 11.27
C VAL A 24 5.91 3.79 9.99
N SER A 25 6.38 3.19 8.89
CA SER A 25 6.39 3.82 7.56
C SER A 25 5.03 4.38 7.17
N SER A 26 3.97 3.58 7.31
CA SER A 26 2.61 4.01 6.93
C SER A 26 2.15 5.27 7.67
N ILE A 27 2.47 5.38 8.97
CA ILE A 27 2.14 6.54 9.80
C ILE A 27 2.97 7.76 9.36
N LEU A 28 4.27 7.59 9.14
CA LEU A 28 5.14 8.69 8.73
C LEU A 28 4.74 9.26 7.37
N ILE A 29 4.44 8.41 6.38
CA ILE A 29 3.97 8.83 5.06
C ILE A 29 2.63 9.57 5.19
N ALA A 30 1.70 9.05 5.98
CA ALA A 30 0.41 9.68 6.19
C ALA A 30 0.53 11.06 6.84
N VAL A 31 1.36 11.19 7.89
CA VAL A 31 1.64 12.46 8.56
C VAL A 31 2.34 13.43 7.60
N ALA A 32 3.27 12.97 6.76
CA ALA A 32 3.93 13.80 5.76
C ALA A 32 2.91 14.42 4.80
N TRP A 33 1.96 13.63 4.29
CA TRP A 33 0.88 14.15 3.44
C TRP A 33 -0.06 15.12 4.16
N ILE A 34 -0.40 14.86 5.44
CA ILE A 34 -1.21 15.79 6.25
C ILE A 34 -0.50 17.14 6.42
N LEU A 35 0.78 17.12 6.80
CA LEU A 35 1.56 18.33 7.00
C LEU A 35 1.75 19.10 5.70
N MET A 36 2.08 18.40 4.61
CA MET A 36 2.20 19.02 3.28
C MET A 36 0.87 19.66 2.85
N GLY A 37 -0.27 19.01 3.10
CA GLY A 37 -1.60 19.56 2.80
C GLY A 37 -1.97 20.78 3.62
N LYS A 38 -1.55 20.83 4.89
CA LYS A 38 -1.71 22.02 5.72
C LYS A 38 -0.87 23.20 5.21
N ASP A 39 0.37 22.92 4.84
CA ASP A 39 1.34 23.94 4.41
C ASP A 39 0.96 24.55 3.05
N THR A 40 0.68 23.69 2.07
CA THR A 40 0.27 24.08 0.71
C THR A 40 -1.21 24.45 0.60
N ARG A 41 -2.00 24.30 1.67
CA ARG A 41 -3.48 24.43 1.70
C ARG A 41 -4.22 23.51 0.72
N GLU A 42 -3.57 22.46 0.23
CA GLU A 42 -4.17 21.46 -0.65
C GLU A 42 -4.91 20.39 0.13
N LYS A 43 -6.24 20.41 0.03
CA LYS A 43 -7.12 19.44 0.69
C LYS A 43 -6.84 17.99 0.27
N VAL A 44 -6.38 17.76 -0.96
CA VAL A 44 -6.10 16.40 -1.47
C VAL A 44 -5.04 15.70 -0.63
N PHE A 45 -3.97 16.39 -0.27
CA PHE A 45 -2.89 15.81 0.54
C PHE A 45 -3.37 15.48 1.96
N THR A 46 -4.13 16.38 2.57
CA THR A 46 -4.70 16.17 3.90
C THR A 46 -5.66 14.99 3.92
N VAL A 47 -6.57 14.90 2.94
CA VAL A 47 -7.51 13.79 2.83
C VAL A 47 -6.77 12.47 2.58
N LEU A 48 -5.79 12.46 1.68
CA LEU A 48 -4.95 11.27 1.43
C LEU A 48 -4.33 10.75 2.72
N GLY A 49 -3.65 11.62 3.47
CA GLY A 49 -3.00 11.22 4.71
C GLY A 49 -4.00 10.74 5.78
N ILE A 50 -5.17 11.37 5.90
CA ILE A 50 -6.23 10.89 6.80
C ILE A 50 -6.72 9.50 6.38
N LEU A 51 -6.97 9.27 5.09
CA LEU A 51 -7.39 7.96 4.61
C LEU A 51 -6.31 6.90 4.80
N MET A 52 -5.03 7.25 4.69
CA MET A 52 -3.92 6.35 5.02
C MET A 52 -3.92 5.95 6.50
N ILE A 53 -4.18 6.89 7.43
CA ILE A 53 -4.34 6.57 8.86
C ILE A 53 -5.58 5.69 9.09
N ALA A 54 -6.70 6.00 8.44
CA ALA A 54 -7.92 5.19 8.54
C ALA A 54 -7.69 3.76 8.02
N LEU A 55 -6.97 3.62 6.91
CA LEU A 55 -6.60 2.33 6.34
C LEU A 55 -5.67 1.54 7.27
N PHE A 56 -4.70 2.21 7.89
CA PHE A 56 -3.84 1.61 8.91
C PHE A 56 -4.64 1.10 10.11
N ALA A 57 -5.55 1.93 10.65
CA ALA A 57 -6.42 1.54 11.76
C ALA A 57 -7.34 0.37 11.39
N ALA A 58 -7.90 0.37 10.17
CA ALA A 58 -8.71 -0.73 9.65
C ALA A 58 -7.89 -2.03 9.54
N GLY A 59 -6.63 -1.94 9.11
CA GLY A 59 -5.70 -3.08 9.09
C GLY A 59 -5.46 -3.68 10.48
N ILE A 60 -5.22 -2.84 11.50
CA ILE A 60 -5.09 -3.30 12.88
C ILE A 60 -6.38 -3.98 13.36
N ALA A 61 -7.53 -3.36 13.13
CA ALA A 61 -8.83 -3.91 13.51
C ALA A 61 -9.08 -5.27 12.86
N LEU A 62 -8.72 -5.44 11.59
CA LEU A 62 -8.82 -6.71 10.87
C LEU A 62 -7.92 -7.78 11.50
N VAL A 63 -6.66 -7.46 11.78
CA VAL A 63 -5.71 -8.40 12.42
C VAL A 63 -6.22 -8.84 13.78
N VAL A 64 -6.70 -7.90 14.61
CA VAL A 64 -7.28 -8.21 15.93
C VAL A 64 -8.52 -9.10 15.79
N THR A 65 -9.39 -8.83 14.82
CA THR A 65 -10.59 -9.62 14.55
C THR A 65 -10.23 -11.05 14.15
N ILE A 66 -9.29 -11.22 13.24
CA ILE A 66 -8.82 -12.55 12.82
C ILE A 66 -8.19 -13.29 14.00
N PHE A 67 -7.28 -12.63 14.72
CA PHE A 67 -6.56 -13.25 15.84
C PHE A 67 -7.51 -13.71 16.95
N THR A 68 -8.45 -12.86 17.36
CA THR A 68 -9.46 -13.19 18.38
C THR A 68 -10.38 -14.32 17.91
N SER A 69 -10.80 -14.28 16.64
CA SER A 69 -11.67 -15.33 16.07
C SER A 69 -10.98 -16.69 15.99
N VAL A 70 -9.71 -16.73 15.55
CA VAL A 70 -8.92 -17.97 15.52
C VAL A 70 -8.75 -18.53 16.94
N PHE A 71 -8.40 -17.69 17.92
CA PHE A 71 -8.19 -18.13 19.29
C PHE A 71 -9.47 -18.70 19.92
N MET A 72 -10.63 -18.09 19.64
CA MET A 72 -11.95 -18.56 20.09
C MET A 72 -12.38 -19.88 19.43
N MET A 73 -11.76 -20.26 18.31
CA MET A 73 -12.06 -21.49 17.57
C MET A 73 -11.15 -22.67 17.95
N ILE A 74 -10.07 -22.46 18.72
CA ILE A 74 -9.20 -23.55 19.20
C ILE A 74 -9.93 -24.31 20.32
N PRO A 75 -10.30 -25.58 20.15
CA PRO A 75 -10.89 -26.36 21.22
C PRO A 75 -9.87 -26.55 22.34
N MET A 76 -10.21 -26.24 23.59
CA MET A 76 -9.33 -26.47 24.76
C MET A 76 -9.10 -27.97 25.08
N GLY A 77 -9.57 -28.88 24.24
CA GLY A 77 -9.33 -30.32 24.32
C GLY A 77 -9.40 -30.91 22.92
N GLY A 78 -8.38 -31.70 22.55
CA GLY A 78 -8.10 -32.16 21.18
C GLY A 78 -9.13 -33.10 20.54
N MET A 79 -10.37 -32.66 20.38
CA MET A 79 -11.34 -33.27 19.48
C MET A 79 -11.33 -32.53 18.15
N GLY A 80 -11.23 -33.30 17.06
CA GLY A 80 -11.17 -32.78 15.69
C GLY A 80 -12.40 -31.96 15.28
N PRO A 81 -12.37 -31.35 14.07
CA PRO A 81 -13.43 -30.47 13.60
C PRO A 81 -14.80 -31.18 13.60
N SER A 82 -15.72 -30.70 14.42
CA SER A 82 -17.13 -31.15 14.50
C SER A 82 -18.03 -30.33 13.56
N ALA A 83 -19.29 -30.74 13.37
CA ALA A 83 -20.25 -29.92 12.60
C ALA A 83 -20.42 -28.50 13.20
N GLU A 84 -20.35 -28.38 14.53
CA GLU A 84 -20.37 -27.09 15.25
C GLU A 84 -19.19 -26.17 14.88
N PHE A 85 -18.04 -26.74 14.49
CA PHE A 85 -16.89 -25.96 14.04
C PHE A 85 -17.19 -25.21 12.74
N PHE A 86 -17.84 -25.88 11.78
CA PHE A 86 -18.23 -25.26 10.50
C PHE A 86 -19.35 -24.23 10.66
N GLU A 87 -20.31 -24.48 11.56
CA GLU A 87 -21.35 -23.49 11.91
C GLU A 87 -20.75 -22.20 12.51
N ARG A 88 -19.66 -22.31 13.26
CA ARG A 88 -18.93 -21.15 13.81
C ARG A 88 -18.06 -20.41 12.79
N ILE A 89 -17.64 -21.08 11.71
CA ILE A 89 -16.83 -20.48 10.63
C ILE A 89 -17.66 -19.61 9.70
N GLY A 90 -18.90 -20.00 9.40
CA GLY A 90 -19.76 -19.27 8.45
C GLY A 90 -19.88 -17.77 8.74
N PRO A 91 -20.24 -17.35 9.97
CA PRO A 91 -20.31 -15.94 10.35
C PRO A 91 -18.96 -15.21 10.28
N LEU A 92 -17.85 -15.89 10.60
CA LEU A 92 -16.51 -15.32 10.46
C LEU A 92 -16.20 -15.03 8.99
N VAL A 93 -16.43 -15.98 8.10
CA VAL A 93 -16.22 -15.81 6.65
C VAL A 93 -17.08 -14.68 6.11
N GLY A 94 -18.36 -14.62 6.49
CA GLY A 94 -19.26 -13.53 6.11
C GLY A 94 -18.74 -12.16 6.58
N THR A 95 -18.26 -12.08 7.83
CA THR A 95 -17.67 -10.85 8.39
C THR A 95 -16.40 -10.46 7.63
N LEU A 96 -15.52 -11.41 7.33
CA LEU A 96 -14.28 -11.15 6.59
C LEU A 96 -14.55 -10.67 5.16
N ILE A 97 -15.57 -11.21 4.49
CA ILE A 97 -15.99 -10.73 3.16
C ILE A 97 -16.49 -9.28 3.25
N ALA A 98 -17.37 -8.99 4.21
CA ALA A 98 -17.93 -7.65 4.37
C ALA A 98 -16.85 -6.60 4.71
N VAL A 99 -16.01 -6.89 5.71
CA VAL A 99 -14.90 -6.01 6.11
C VAL A 99 -13.87 -5.90 4.99
N GLY A 100 -13.55 -7.01 4.32
CA GLY A 100 -12.65 -7.04 3.17
C GLY A 100 -13.13 -6.14 2.04
N GLY A 101 -14.43 -6.14 1.74
CA GLY A 101 -15.03 -5.24 0.75
C GLY A 101 -14.89 -3.75 1.11
N ILE A 102 -15.08 -3.41 2.39
CA ILE A 102 -14.92 -2.03 2.88
C ILE A 102 -13.45 -1.59 2.78
N ILE A 103 -12.52 -2.43 3.24
CA ILE A 103 -11.09 -2.17 3.17
C ILE A 103 -10.64 -2.03 1.71
N LEU A 104 -11.14 -2.89 0.81
CA LEU A 104 -10.85 -2.80 -0.61
C LEU A 104 -11.28 -1.45 -1.20
N GLY A 105 -12.50 -1.00 -0.89
CA GLY A 105 -12.96 0.33 -1.31
C GLY A 105 -12.07 1.46 -0.77
N LEU A 106 -11.61 1.35 0.47
CA LEU A 106 -10.70 2.32 1.08
C LEU A 106 -9.31 2.30 0.44
N VAL A 107 -8.76 1.12 0.14
CA VAL A 107 -7.49 0.96 -0.59
C VAL A 107 -7.56 1.62 -1.96
N ILE A 108 -8.65 1.39 -2.70
CA ILE A 108 -8.87 2.02 -4.01
C ILE A 108 -8.93 3.54 -3.88
N ALA A 109 -9.65 4.06 -2.89
CA ALA A 109 -9.75 5.50 -2.65
C ALA A 109 -8.37 6.12 -2.30
N VAL A 110 -7.61 5.47 -1.42
CA VAL A 110 -6.23 5.89 -1.08
C VAL A 110 -5.36 5.89 -2.32
N PHE A 111 -5.41 4.83 -3.14
CA PHE A 111 -4.57 4.69 -4.33
C PHE A 111 -4.88 5.78 -5.38
N ILE A 112 -6.16 6.06 -5.64
CA ILE A 112 -6.57 7.14 -6.55
C ILE A 112 -6.07 8.50 -6.05
N LEU A 113 -6.30 8.79 -4.76
CA LEU A 113 -5.82 10.04 -4.19
C LEU A 113 -4.29 10.13 -4.16
N ASP A 114 -3.59 9.02 -3.98
CA ASP A 114 -2.13 8.97 -4.00
C ASP A 114 -1.60 9.37 -5.38
N ILE A 115 -2.19 8.87 -6.47
CA ILE A 115 -1.86 9.30 -7.83
C ILE A 115 -2.09 10.81 -8.00
N ILE A 116 -3.28 11.30 -7.63
CA ILE A 116 -3.64 12.72 -7.78
C ILE A 116 -2.70 13.59 -6.95
N ALA A 117 -2.38 13.16 -5.73
CA ALA A 117 -1.48 13.87 -4.84
C ALA A 117 -0.08 13.98 -5.42
N HIS A 118 0.46 12.91 -6.00
CA HIS A 118 1.77 12.97 -6.67
C HIS A 118 1.79 13.97 -7.82
N PHE A 119 0.77 14.01 -8.68
CA PHE A 119 0.72 15.00 -9.76
C PHE A 119 0.51 16.44 -9.26
N ARG A 120 -0.29 16.63 -8.20
CA ARG A 120 -0.46 17.96 -7.58
C ARG A 120 0.84 18.43 -6.92
N ALA A 121 1.51 17.57 -6.17
CA ALA A 121 2.79 17.87 -5.55
C ALA A 121 3.86 18.20 -6.61
N ALA A 122 3.88 17.46 -7.72
CA ALA A 122 4.76 17.77 -8.84
C ALA A 122 4.55 19.18 -9.39
N LYS A 123 3.28 19.61 -9.51
CA LYS A 123 2.94 20.96 -9.99
C LYS A 123 3.29 22.05 -8.98
N ILE A 124 3.03 21.82 -7.70
CA ILE A 124 3.22 22.82 -6.64
C ILE A 124 4.70 23.07 -6.36
N PHE A 125 5.50 22.00 -6.33
CA PHE A 125 6.92 22.07 -6.00
C PHE A 125 7.83 22.06 -7.25
N ASP A 126 7.26 22.16 -8.45
CA ASP A 126 7.95 21.98 -9.74
C ASP A 126 8.92 20.79 -9.76
N ASN A 127 8.47 19.66 -9.19
CA ASN A 127 9.34 18.52 -8.92
C ASN A 127 9.04 17.35 -9.86
N LYS A 128 9.99 17.09 -10.78
CA LYS A 128 9.90 16.01 -11.78
C LYS A 128 9.77 14.61 -11.17
N TRP A 129 10.29 14.38 -9.97
CA TRP A 129 10.27 13.06 -9.32
C TRP A 129 8.89 12.71 -8.81
N PHE A 130 8.13 13.69 -8.31
CA PHE A 130 6.70 13.50 -7.99
C PHE A 130 5.90 13.14 -9.24
N LYS A 131 6.19 13.79 -10.38
CA LYS A 131 5.53 13.47 -11.67
C LYS A 131 5.84 12.05 -12.12
N LEU A 132 7.10 11.64 -12.03
CA LEU A 132 7.53 10.29 -12.41
C LEU A 132 6.95 9.22 -11.46
N GLY A 133 6.93 9.48 -10.15
CA GLY A 133 6.29 8.61 -9.16
C GLY A 133 4.78 8.47 -9.37
N GLY A 134 4.09 9.54 -9.81
CA GLY A 134 2.68 9.49 -10.21
C GLY A 134 2.44 8.64 -11.47
N TRP A 135 3.27 8.79 -12.50
CA TRP A 135 3.18 7.97 -13.71
C TRP A 135 3.43 6.49 -13.45
N LEU A 136 4.40 6.15 -12.59
CA LEU A 136 4.66 4.74 -12.27
C LEU A 136 3.53 4.10 -11.48
N ARG A 137 2.79 4.83 -10.65
CA ARG A 137 1.57 4.31 -10.00
C ARG A 137 0.45 4.01 -10.99
N ILE A 138 0.33 4.81 -12.06
CA ILE A 138 -0.55 4.47 -13.18
C ILE A 138 -0.04 3.20 -13.87
N GLY A 139 1.27 3.12 -14.11
CA GLY A 139 1.93 1.94 -14.65
C GLY A 139 1.71 0.69 -13.78
N GLU A 140 1.68 0.84 -12.46
CA GLU A 140 1.41 -0.22 -11.49
C GLU A 140 0.00 -0.80 -11.68
N ILE A 141 -1.02 0.05 -11.87
CA ILE A 141 -2.38 -0.42 -12.21
C ILE A 141 -2.36 -1.21 -13.51
N ILE A 142 -1.72 -0.66 -14.55
CA ILE A 142 -1.66 -1.31 -15.87
C ILE A 142 -0.97 -2.67 -15.75
N ALA A 143 0.16 -2.73 -15.04
CA ALA A 143 0.89 -3.96 -14.79
C ALA A 143 0.03 -4.97 -14.01
N LEU A 144 -0.71 -4.54 -13.00
CA LEU A 144 -1.59 -5.41 -12.21
C LEU A 144 -2.76 -5.94 -13.04
N VAL A 145 -3.41 -5.08 -13.82
CA VAL A 145 -4.53 -5.44 -14.71
C VAL A 145 -4.10 -6.42 -15.80
N ILE A 146 -2.85 -6.38 -16.23
CA ILE A 146 -2.26 -7.36 -17.16
C ILE A 146 -1.83 -8.63 -16.41
N ALA A 147 -1.22 -8.51 -15.23
CA ALA A 147 -0.72 -9.62 -14.45
C ALA A 147 -1.83 -10.57 -14.00
N ILE A 148 -2.99 -10.05 -13.56
CA ILE A 148 -4.09 -10.87 -13.06
C ILE A 148 -4.61 -11.86 -14.12
N PRO A 149 -5.01 -11.44 -15.34
CA PRO A 149 -5.39 -12.37 -16.40
C PRO A 149 -4.30 -13.38 -16.76
N LEU A 150 -3.04 -12.94 -16.84
CA LEU A 150 -1.92 -13.83 -17.14
C LEU A 150 -1.75 -14.93 -16.10
N ILE A 151 -1.87 -14.58 -14.82
CA ILE A 151 -1.85 -15.53 -13.70
C ILE A 151 -3.04 -16.49 -13.80
N ILE A 152 -4.25 -15.97 -14.03
CA ILE A 152 -5.47 -16.79 -14.13
C ILE A 152 -5.37 -17.79 -15.28
N ILE A 153 -4.88 -17.40 -16.45
CA ILE A 153 -4.70 -18.29 -17.61
C ILE A 153 -3.59 -19.33 -17.34
N SER A 154 -2.56 -18.96 -16.58
CA SER A 154 -1.42 -19.83 -16.29
C SER A 154 -1.75 -20.98 -15.33
N ILE A 155 -2.80 -20.84 -14.49
CA ILE A 155 -3.19 -21.86 -13.50
C ILE A 155 -3.77 -23.13 -14.18
N PRO A 156 -4.79 -23.06 -15.07
CA PRO A 156 -5.30 -24.23 -15.76
C PRO A 156 -4.28 -24.90 -16.70
N SER A 157 -3.45 -24.11 -17.38
CA SER A 157 -2.43 -24.61 -18.33
C SER A 157 -1.31 -25.42 -17.66
N SER A 158 -1.26 -25.40 -16.33
CA SER A 158 -0.22 -26.06 -15.55
C SER A 158 -0.58 -27.44 -14.99
N GLY A 159 -1.76 -27.96 -15.32
CA GLY A 159 -2.20 -29.27 -14.87
C GLY A 159 -2.87 -29.30 -13.49
N LEU A 160 -2.97 -28.16 -12.78
CA LEU A 160 -3.71 -28.02 -11.51
C LEU A 160 -5.24 -28.17 -11.63
N GLY A 161 -5.78 -28.25 -12.85
CA GLY A 161 -7.21 -28.49 -13.11
C GLY A 161 -7.64 -29.96 -12.99
N GLY A 162 -6.70 -30.89 -12.75
CA GLY A 162 -6.96 -32.31 -12.52
C GLY A 162 -6.81 -32.71 -11.05
N LEU A 163 -7.71 -33.55 -10.56
CA LEU A 163 -7.71 -34.25 -9.26
C LEU A 163 -6.33 -34.80 -8.85
N PRO A 164 -6.09 -35.03 -7.54
CA PRO A 164 -4.75 -35.08 -6.94
C PRO A 164 -3.88 -36.09 -7.64
N SER A 165 -2.76 -35.58 -8.12
CA SER A 165 -1.63 -36.32 -8.61
C SER A 165 -1.37 -37.52 -7.70
N ALA A 166 -1.31 -38.72 -8.30
CA ALA A 166 -1.08 -39.99 -7.63
C ALA A 166 0.06 -39.90 -6.59
N PRO A 167 0.04 -40.74 -5.53
CA PRO A 167 1.11 -40.77 -4.55
C PRO A 167 2.46 -40.98 -5.27
N GLY A 168 3.34 -39.97 -5.21
CA GLY A 168 4.62 -39.95 -5.94
C GLY A 168 4.71 -38.94 -7.10
N ALA A 169 3.69 -38.10 -7.31
CA ALA A 169 3.78 -37.03 -8.30
C ALA A 169 4.84 -35.97 -7.93
N PRO A 170 5.53 -35.38 -8.92
CA PRO A 170 6.59 -34.42 -8.66
C PRO A 170 6.03 -33.22 -7.90
N GLY A 171 6.82 -32.69 -6.95
CA GLY A 171 6.48 -31.48 -6.20
C GLY A 171 6.13 -30.30 -7.10
N PHE A 172 5.53 -29.27 -6.50
CA PHE A 172 5.07 -28.02 -7.14
C PHE A 172 5.91 -27.68 -8.38
N PRO A 173 5.38 -27.82 -9.61
CA PRO A 173 6.21 -27.73 -10.80
C PRO A 173 6.74 -26.30 -10.89
N MET A 174 8.06 -26.16 -11.00
CA MET A 174 8.76 -24.86 -11.10
C MET A 174 8.19 -23.98 -12.22
N GLU A 175 7.59 -24.59 -13.25
CA GLU A 175 6.89 -23.89 -14.34
C GLU A 175 5.66 -23.09 -13.86
N ILE A 176 4.91 -23.59 -12.87
CA ILE A 176 3.79 -22.85 -12.24
C ILE A 176 4.31 -21.67 -11.46
N LEU A 177 5.37 -21.91 -10.70
CA LEU A 177 5.98 -20.85 -9.91
C LEU A 177 6.47 -19.75 -10.85
N LEU A 178 7.20 -20.09 -11.92
CA LEU A 178 7.69 -19.11 -12.88
C LEU A 178 6.58 -18.40 -13.65
N SER A 179 5.50 -19.09 -14.04
CA SER A 179 4.37 -18.49 -14.77
C SER A 179 3.58 -17.48 -13.93
N ILE A 180 3.53 -17.68 -12.61
CA ILE A 180 2.93 -16.74 -11.65
C ILE A 180 3.93 -15.63 -11.28
N LEU A 181 5.21 -15.96 -11.14
CA LEU A 181 6.22 -15.02 -10.65
C LEU A 181 6.58 -13.95 -11.69
N TRP A 182 6.63 -14.24 -12.99
CA TRP A 182 7.09 -13.24 -13.96
C TRP A 182 6.14 -12.03 -14.13
N PRO A 183 4.80 -12.17 -14.21
CA PRO A 183 3.91 -11.02 -14.28
C PRO A 183 3.92 -10.25 -12.96
N LEU A 184 3.99 -10.97 -11.83
CA LEU A 184 4.14 -10.35 -10.51
C LEU A 184 5.46 -9.60 -10.39
N ALA A 185 6.56 -10.12 -10.92
CA ALA A 185 7.86 -9.46 -10.89
C ALA A 185 7.82 -8.12 -11.63
N ILE A 186 7.15 -8.05 -12.79
CA ILE A 186 6.96 -6.79 -13.52
C ILE A 186 6.19 -5.79 -12.65
N PHE A 187 5.06 -6.20 -12.09
CA PHE A 187 4.27 -5.37 -11.18
C PHE A 187 5.11 -4.86 -9.99
N LEU A 188 5.83 -5.77 -9.32
CA LEU A 188 6.67 -5.43 -8.15
C LEU A 188 7.83 -4.49 -8.51
N ILE A 189 8.45 -4.65 -9.68
CA ILE A 189 9.49 -3.75 -10.16
C ILE A 189 8.93 -2.34 -10.39
N VAL A 190 7.74 -2.23 -11.01
CA VAL A 190 7.10 -0.93 -11.23
C VAL A 190 6.72 -0.27 -9.90
N ALA A 191 6.14 -1.03 -8.96
CA ALA A 191 5.80 -0.54 -7.62
C ALA A 191 7.05 -0.11 -6.82
N LEU A 192 8.15 -0.87 -6.93
CA LEU A 192 9.44 -0.53 -6.32
C LEU A 192 9.97 0.79 -6.87
N LEU A 193 9.99 0.96 -8.20
CA LEU A 193 10.43 2.20 -8.83
C LEU A 193 9.52 3.38 -8.46
N ALA A 194 8.20 3.17 -8.35
CA ALA A 194 7.25 4.19 -7.89
C ALA A 194 7.59 4.68 -6.48
N THR A 195 7.94 3.73 -5.59
CA THR A 195 8.35 4.01 -4.22
C THR A 195 9.69 4.74 -4.17
N ILE A 196 10.67 4.31 -4.96
CA ILE A 196 11.98 4.97 -5.05
C ILE A 196 11.83 6.42 -5.51
N PHE A 197 11.02 6.68 -6.54
CA PHE A 197 10.80 8.06 -6.98
C PHE A 197 10.02 8.89 -5.96
N SER A 198 9.12 8.31 -5.17
CA SER A 198 8.53 9.01 -4.03
C SER A 198 9.59 9.40 -2.99
N ILE A 199 10.55 8.52 -2.67
CA ILE A 199 11.66 8.86 -1.74
C ILE A 199 12.44 10.06 -2.26
N VAL A 200 12.89 9.99 -3.52
CA VAL A 200 13.66 11.07 -4.14
C VAL A 200 12.84 12.36 -4.21
N ALA A 201 11.55 12.26 -4.56
CA ALA A 201 10.65 13.41 -4.64
C ALA A 201 10.53 14.13 -3.31
N PHE A 202 10.30 13.40 -2.22
CA PHE A 202 10.20 13.99 -0.89
C PHE A 202 11.51 14.67 -0.47
N PHE A 203 12.69 14.05 -0.69
CA PHE A 203 13.96 14.68 -0.33
C PHE A 203 14.39 15.84 -1.23
N THR A 204 13.79 15.98 -2.41
CA THR A 204 14.12 17.04 -3.38
C THR A 204 13.13 18.20 -3.34
N ILE A 205 12.20 18.23 -2.39
CA ILE A 205 11.34 19.39 -2.17
C ILE A 205 12.23 20.62 -1.84
N PRO A 206 12.06 21.73 -2.57
CA PRO A 206 12.83 22.95 -2.35
C PRO A 206 12.58 23.48 -0.93
N GLU A 207 13.60 24.08 -0.35
CA GLU A 207 13.49 24.75 0.95
C GLU A 207 12.96 26.17 0.71
N GLU A 208 12.06 26.64 1.58
CA GLU A 208 11.64 28.05 1.52
C GLU A 208 12.87 28.94 1.75
N GLU A 209 13.23 29.76 0.76
CA GLU A 209 14.26 30.78 0.93
C GLU A 209 13.78 31.81 1.97
N GLU A 210 14.62 32.10 2.96
CA GLU A 210 14.38 33.13 3.99
C GLU A 210 14.27 34.57 3.42
N THR A 211 14.36 34.74 2.10
CA THR A 211 14.37 36.02 1.39
C THR A 211 13.06 36.81 1.53
N GLY A 212 11.94 36.18 1.91
CA GLY A 212 10.67 36.87 2.16
C GLY A 212 10.55 37.55 3.54
N ARG A 213 11.44 37.24 4.50
CA ARG A 213 11.41 37.83 5.85
C ARG A 213 12.35 39.02 6.02
N GLN A 214 13.39 39.13 5.20
CA GLN A 214 14.32 40.26 5.25
C GLN A 214 13.80 41.49 4.50
N SER A 215 13.03 41.32 3.41
CA SER A 215 12.46 42.47 2.67
C SER A 215 11.36 43.22 3.42
N ALA A 216 10.78 42.63 4.48
CA ALA A 216 9.84 43.33 5.35
C ALA A 216 10.54 44.18 6.44
N PHE A 217 11.83 43.94 6.70
CA PHE A 217 12.61 44.69 7.69
C PHE A 217 13.53 45.75 7.06
N GLU A 218 13.76 45.71 5.75
CA GLU A 218 14.59 46.71 5.05
C GLU A 218 13.82 47.93 4.52
N VAL A 219 12.50 48.03 4.77
CA VAL A 219 11.68 49.20 4.36
C VAL A 219 11.48 50.22 5.50
N GLU A 220 12.01 49.95 6.70
CA GLU A 220 11.94 50.88 7.84
C GLU A 220 13.33 51.27 8.36
N PHE A 221 14.15 51.96 7.55
CA PHE A 221 15.22 52.84 8.07
C PHE A 221 15.47 54.02 7.13
#